data_AF-A0A832GQR7-F1
#
_entry.id   AF-A0A832GQR7-F1
#
_cell.length_a   1.000
_cell.length_b   1.000
_cell.length_c   1.000
_cell.angle_alpha   90.00
_cell.angle_beta   90.00
_cell.angle_gamma   90.00
#
_symmetry.space_group_name_H-M   'P 1'
#
loop_
_entity.id
_entity.type
_entity.pdbx_description
1 polymer ?
#
loop_
_entity_poly.entity_id
_entity_poly.type
_entity_poly.pdbx_seq_one_letter_code
_entity_poly.pdbx_strand_id
1 'polypeptide(L)'
;MPKLKKSSLKEGKGGFTLIEVAIILVLIGLLIGLGASLIGPLTKRVKVQDTRERIDAAVESVLGFAVATKRLPDGSEFQNIVRNPKDAWGKDLRYVVWGNFTSNETNVICPSNASQHGFNMTVETANGNRTISNVAFLIISSGPNYNLQTSFGN
;
A
#
# COMPACT_ATOMS: atom_id res chain seq x y z
N MET A 1 42.91 -17.62 -72.15
CA MET A 1 41.75 -17.65 -71.23
C MET A 1 41.34 -16.22 -70.91
N PRO A 2 40.10 -15.78 -71.21
CA PRO A 2 39.67 -14.40 -70.98
C PRO A 2 39.33 -14.18 -69.49
N LYS A 3 39.81 -13.07 -68.92
CA LYS A 3 39.54 -12.68 -67.52
C LYS A 3 38.21 -11.92 -67.45
N LEU A 4 37.27 -12.41 -66.65
CA LEU A 4 35.97 -11.76 -66.42
C LEU A 4 36.16 -10.47 -65.60
N LYS A 5 35.72 -9.34 -66.16
CA LYS A 5 35.73 -8.02 -65.52
C LYS A 5 34.60 -7.97 -64.49
N LYS A 6 34.95 -7.82 -63.21
CA LYS A 6 34.00 -7.69 -62.10
C LYS A 6 33.41 -6.27 -62.10
N SER A 7 32.11 -6.12 -62.33
CA SER A 7 31.40 -4.86 -62.16
C SER A 7 31.10 -4.64 -60.68
N SER A 8 31.79 -3.67 -60.07
CA SER A 8 31.46 -3.18 -58.73
C SER A 8 30.18 -2.36 -58.81
N LEU A 9 29.08 -2.87 -58.29
CA LEU A 9 27.84 -2.11 -58.11
C LEU A 9 28.08 -1.08 -57.00
N LYS A 10 28.00 0.21 -57.33
CA LYS A 10 28.03 1.29 -56.33
C LYS A 10 26.75 1.24 -55.51
N GLU A 11 26.87 0.87 -54.26
CA GLU A 11 25.80 1.01 -53.27
C GLU A 11 25.70 2.50 -52.88
N GLY A 12 24.61 3.16 -53.28
CA GLY A 12 24.35 4.55 -52.95
C GLY A 12 24.04 4.68 -51.48
N LYS A 13 24.96 5.25 -50.70
CA LYS A 13 24.71 5.66 -49.31
C LYS A 13 23.72 6.83 -49.32
N GLY A 14 22.43 6.53 -49.21
CA GLY A 14 21.39 7.54 -49.00
C GLY A 14 21.53 8.17 -47.61
N GLY A 15 21.57 9.50 -47.56
CA GLY A 15 21.52 10.26 -46.30
C GLY A 15 20.08 10.47 -45.86
N PHE A 16 19.84 10.50 -44.54
CA PHE A 16 18.55 10.86 -43.97
C PHE A 16 18.22 12.33 -44.25
N THR A 17 16.98 12.60 -44.64
CA THR A 17 16.52 13.98 -44.84
C THR A 17 16.25 14.64 -43.48
N LEU A 18 16.56 15.93 -43.36
CA LEU A 18 16.39 16.66 -42.09
C LEU A 18 14.91 16.70 -41.67
N ILE A 19 14.00 16.78 -42.65
CA ILE A 19 12.56 16.81 -42.44
C ILE A 19 12.02 15.48 -41.90
N GLU A 20 12.56 14.36 -42.35
CA GLU A 20 12.14 13.03 -41.94
C GLU A 20 12.47 12.77 -40.47
N VAL A 21 13.67 13.16 -40.04
CA VAL A 21 14.05 13.09 -38.62
C VAL A 21 13.22 14.07 -37.77
N ALA A 22 12.90 15.26 -38.28
CA ALA A 22 12.09 16.24 -37.57
C ALA A 22 10.66 15.73 -37.28
N ILE A 23 10.02 15.08 -38.27
CA ILE A 23 8.68 14.50 -38.08
C ILE A 23 8.73 13.34 -37.08
N ILE A 24 9.76 12.48 -37.14
CA ILE A 24 9.92 11.37 -36.20
C ILE A 24 10.04 11.89 -34.75
N LEU A 25 10.81 12.94 -34.51
CA LEU A 25 10.95 13.53 -33.17
C LEU A 25 9.64 14.12 -32.64
N VAL A 26 8.82 14.72 -33.52
CA VAL A 26 7.47 15.20 -33.16
C VAL A 26 6.56 14.03 -32.79
N LEU A 27 6.58 12.94 -33.55
CA LEU A 27 5.77 11.75 -33.26
C LEU A 27 6.18 11.08 -31.95
N ILE A 28 7.49 10.92 -31.70
CA ILE A 28 8.00 10.36 -30.45
C ILE A 28 7.64 11.27 -29.26
N GLY A 29 7.81 12.58 -29.41
CA GLY A 29 7.45 13.56 -28.39
C GLY A 29 5.96 13.52 -28.03
N LEU A 30 5.09 13.40 -29.03
CA LEU A 30 3.64 13.29 -28.82
C LEU A 30 3.28 11.97 -28.12
N LEU A 31 3.86 10.85 -28.54
CA LEU A 31 3.60 9.54 -27.93
C LEU A 31 4.03 9.50 -26.46
N ILE A 32 5.21 10.03 -26.14
CA ILE A 32 5.69 10.10 -24.76
C ILE A 32 4.83 11.06 -23.93
N GLY A 33 4.46 12.22 -24.50
CA GLY A 33 3.61 13.20 -23.83
C GLY A 33 2.25 12.64 -23.42
N LEU A 34 1.60 11.91 -24.33
CA LEU A 34 0.32 11.26 -24.04
C LEU A 34 0.47 10.10 -23.05
N GLY A 35 1.48 9.24 -23.24
CA GLY A 35 1.72 8.06 -22.40
C GLY A 35 2.07 8.39 -20.95
N ALA A 36 2.85 9.45 -20.71
CA ALA A 36 3.27 9.84 -19.36
C ALA A 36 2.10 10.26 -18.45
N SER A 37 1.03 10.83 -19.03
CA SER A 37 -0.11 11.36 -18.26
C SER A 37 -0.89 10.29 -17.48
N LEU A 38 -0.84 9.03 -17.92
CA LEU A 38 -1.64 7.94 -17.35
C LEU A 38 -0.96 7.23 -16.18
N ILE A 39 0.37 7.34 -16.03
CA ILE A 39 1.13 6.56 -15.05
C ILE A 39 0.75 6.91 -13.60
N GLY A 40 0.46 8.18 -13.33
CA GLY A 40 0.16 8.67 -11.97
C GLY A 40 -1.09 8.02 -11.35
N PRO A 41 -2.27 8.13 -11.98
CA PRO A 41 -3.51 7.52 -11.49
C PRO A 41 -3.44 5.99 -11.35
N LEU A 42 -2.80 5.30 -12.30
CA LEU A 42 -2.65 3.84 -12.25
C LEU A 42 -1.80 3.42 -11.05
N THR A 43 -0.66 4.09 -10.83
CA THR A 43 0.21 3.81 -9.68
C THR A 43 -0.53 4.02 -8.35
N LYS A 44 -1.36 5.06 -8.23
CA LYS A 44 -2.16 5.29 -7.01
C LYS A 44 -3.14 4.13 -6.74
N ARG A 45 -3.81 3.62 -7.76
CA ARG A 45 -4.75 2.49 -7.61
C ARG A 45 -4.05 1.23 -7.13
N VAL A 46 -2.89 0.91 -7.73
CA VAL A 46 -2.06 -0.24 -7.31
C VAL A 46 -1.63 -0.09 -5.85
N LYS A 47 -1.19 1.10 -5.42
CA LYS A 47 -0.80 1.35 -4.03
C LYS A 47 -1.94 1.21 -3.02
N VAL A 48 -3.15 1.66 -3.38
CA VAL A 48 -4.34 1.47 -2.52
C VAL A 48 -4.64 -0.01 -2.36
N GLN A 49 -4.58 -0.78 -3.45
CA GLN A 49 -4.82 -2.21 -3.40
C GLN A 49 -3.76 -2.94 -2.55
N ASP A 50 -2.48 -2.69 -2.81
CA ASP A 50 -1.37 -3.25 -2.03
C ASP A 50 -1.49 -2.91 -0.54
N THR A 51 -1.88 -1.68 -0.22
CA THR A 51 -2.10 -1.28 1.19
C THR A 51 -3.25 -2.04 1.84
N ARG A 52 -4.34 -2.34 1.12
CA ARG A 52 -5.43 -3.17 1.64
C ARG A 52 -4.95 -4.59 1.94
N GLU A 53 -4.24 -5.19 1.00
CA GLU A 53 -3.66 -6.54 1.17
C GLU A 53 -2.70 -6.59 2.37
N ARG A 54 -1.91 -5.54 2.59
CA ARG A 54 -1.04 -5.42 3.78
C ARG A 54 -1.82 -5.26 5.08
N ILE A 55 -2.91 -4.48 5.08
CA ILE A 55 -3.77 -4.33 6.25
C ILE A 55 -4.46 -5.66 6.58
N ASP A 56 -4.99 -6.36 5.58
CA ASP A 56 -5.63 -7.66 5.78
C ASP A 56 -4.65 -8.69 6.35
N ALA A 57 -3.42 -8.73 5.83
CA ALA A 57 -2.36 -9.57 6.39
C ALA A 57 -1.97 -9.17 7.82
N ALA A 58 -2.00 -7.87 8.14
CA ALA A 58 -1.74 -7.38 9.50
C ALA A 58 -2.86 -7.79 10.47
N VAL A 59 -4.12 -7.69 10.04
CA VAL A 59 -5.28 -8.18 10.80
C VAL A 59 -5.12 -9.67 11.11
N GLU A 60 -4.79 -10.48 10.11
CA GLU A 60 -4.58 -11.92 10.30
C GLU A 60 -3.42 -12.22 11.26
N SER A 61 -2.34 -11.44 11.19
CA SER A 61 -1.21 -11.58 12.12
C SER A 61 -1.60 -11.26 13.57
N VAL A 62 -2.41 -10.21 13.77
CA VAL A 62 -2.95 -9.82 15.08
C VAL A 62 -3.90 -10.90 15.61
N LEU A 63 -4.77 -11.46 14.76
CA LEU A 63 -5.66 -12.55 15.13
C LEU A 63 -4.87 -13.82 15.49
N GLY A 64 -3.87 -14.19 14.71
CA GLY A 64 -2.99 -15.33 14.99
C GLY A 64 -2.26 -15.19 16.33
N PHE A 65 -1.75 -13.98 16.61
CA PHE A 65 -1.18 -13.66 17.92
C PHE A 65 -2.20 -13.83 19.05
N ALA A 66 -3.41 -13.28 18.88
CA ALA A 66 -4.48 -13.37 19.86
C ALA A 66 -4.92 -14.80 20.16
N VAL A 67 -4.96 -15.67 19.16
CA VAL A 67 -5.28 -17.10 19.34
C VAL A 67 -4.21 -17.79 20.19
N ALA A 68 -2.92 -17.45 19.95
CA ALA A 68 -1.78 -18.06 20.62
C ALA A 68 -1.58 -17.55 22.06
N THR A 69 -1.70 -16.25 22.30
CA THR A 69 -1.37 -15.61 23.58
C THR A 69 -2.59 -15.27 24.43
N LYS A 70 -3.80 -15.38 23.88
CA LYS A 70 -5.08 -14.99 24.52
C LYS A 70 -5.16 -13.51 24.92
N ARG A 71 -4.32 -12.67 24.29
CA ARG A 71 -4.31 -11.20 24.43
C ARG A 71 -4.03 -10.54 23.09
N LEU A 72 -4.33 -9.26 22.96
CA LEU A 72 -3.94 -8.47 21.80
C LEU A 72 -2.48 -8.00 21.95
N PRO A 73 -1.75 -7.85 20.83
CA PRO A 73 -0.41 -7.29 20.86
C PRO A 73 -0.48 -5.82 21.28
N ASP A 74 0.58 -5.31 21.92
CA ASP A 74 0.73 -3.87 22.12
C ASP A 74 1.25 -3.18 20.85
N GLY A 75 1.36 -1.85 20.88
CA GLY A 75 1.84 -1.07 19.73
C GLY A 75 3.29 -1.36 19.32
N SER A 76 4.13 -1.82 20.25
CA SER A 76 5.53 -2.19 20.00
C SER A 76 5.65 -3.61 19.42
N GLU A 77 4.82 -4.53 19.89
CA GLU A 77 4.75 -5.90 19.40
C GLU A 77 4.14 -5.97 18.01
N PHE A 78 3.16 -5.10 17.72
CA PHE A 78 2.50 -5.02 16.42
C PHE A 78 3.50 -4.94 15.26
N GLN A 79 4.56 -4.13 15.39
CA GLN A 79 5.55 -3.98 14.32
C GLN A 79 6.39 -5.24 14.09
N ASN A 80 6.52 -6.10 15.10
CA ASN A 80 7.33 -7.32 15.05
C ASN A 80 6.53 -8.53 14.55
N ILE A 81 5.22 -8.55 14.74
CA ILE A 81 4.35 -9.67 14.32
C ILE A 81 3.83 -9.51 12.89
N VAL A 82 3.77 -8.28 12.38
CA VAL A 82 3.21 -8.00 11.05
C VAL A 82 4.29 -8.10 9.97
N ARG A 83 4.01 -8.88 8.93
CA ARG A 83 4.93 -9.07 7.79
C ARG A 83 5.35 -7.76 7.11
N ASN A 84 4.41 -6.84 6.92
CA ASN A 84 4.61 -5.55 6.27
C ASN A 84 4.06 -4.43 7.16
N PRO A 85 4.85 -3.86 8.08
CA PRO A 85 4.38 -2.82 8.99
C PRO A 85 4.17 -1.46 8.30
N LYS A 86 4.51 -1.34 7.01
CA LYS A 86 4.40 -0.11 6.22
C LYS A 86 3.38 -0.27 5.09
N ASP A 87 2.67 0.81 4.79
CA ASP A 87 1.80 0.92 3.62
C ASP A 87 2.60 1.04 2.30
N ALA A 88 1.89 1.04 1.17
CA ALA A 88 2.51 1.16 -0.16
C ALA A 88 3.07 2.56 -0.47
N TRP A 89 2.87 3.53 0.42
CA TRP A 89 3.47 4.87 0.38
C TRP A 89 4.70 4.97 1.29
N GLY A 90 5.07 3.89 1.98
CA GLY A 90 6.25 3.81 2.83
C GLY A 90 6.04 4.35 4.24
N LYS A 91 4.79 4.59 4.65
CA LYS A 91 4.45 5.04 6.01
C LYS A 91 4.03 3.87 6.88
N ASP A 92 4.42 3.90 8.15
CA ASP A 92 4.03 2.87 9.11
C ASP A 92 2.51 2.84 9.30
N LEU A 93 1.95 1.63 9.35
CA LEU A 93 0.57 1.40 9.72
C LEU A 93 0.37 1.81 11.18
N ARG A 94 -0.69 2.57 11.44
CA ARG A 94 -1.07 2.93 12.80
C ARG A 94 -1.97 1.84 13.37
N TYR A 95 -1.53 1.26 14.47
CA TYR A 95 -2.29 0.31 15.27
C TYR A 95 -2.79 0.99 16.54
N VAL A 96 -4.09 0.86 16.80
CA VAL A 96 -4.74 1.33 18.02
C VAL A 96 -5.52 0.17 18.60
N VAL A 97 -5.39 -0.06 19.89
CA VAL A 97 -5.95 -1.20 20.59
C VAL A 97 -6.56 -0.75 21.90
N TRP A 98 -7.64 -1.41 22.31
CA TRP A 98 -8.20 -1.18 23.63
C TRP A 98 -7.25 -1.75 24.68
N GLY A 99 -6.67 -0.88 25.51
CA GLY A 99 -5.55 -1.23 26.40
C GLY A 99 -5.85 -2.32 27.41
N ASN A 100 -7.12 -2.57 27.73
CA ASN A 100 -7.48 -3.68 28.61
C ASN A 100 -7.17 -5.05 27.99
N PHE A 101 -7.08 -5.15 26.65
CA PHE A 101 -6.74 -6.40 25.95
C PHE A 101 -5.25 -6.63 25.75
N THR A 102 -4.39 -5.67 26.10
CA THR A 102 -2.93 -5.79 25.95
C THR A 102 -2.22 -6.18 27.26
N SER A 103 -2.96 -6.42 28.35
CA SER A 103 -2.36 -6.82 29.61
C SER A 103 -1.69 -8.19 29.50
N ASN A 104 -0.65 -8.41 30.30
CA ASN A 104 0.03 -9.71 30.41
C ASN A 104 -0.77 -10.74 31.23
N GLU A 105 -2.03 -10.45 31.52
CA GLU A 105 -2.89 -11.37 32.24
C GLU A 105 -3.25 -12.57 31.34
N THR A 106 -3.42 -13.73 31.97
CA THR A 106 -3.83 -14.92 31.24
C THR A 106 -5.31 -14.83 30.89
N ASN A 107 -5.64 -14.92 29.60
CA ASN A 107 -7.00 -15.11 29.10
C ASN A 107 -7.92 -13.86 29.11
N VAL A 108 -7.37 -12.73 28.63
CA VAL A 108 -8.04 -11.42 28.61
C VAL A 108 -9.16 -11.33 27.55
N ILE A 109 -9.00 -12.03 26.43
CA ILE A 109 -9.98 -12.03 25.33
C ILE A 109 -11.17 -12.97 25.60
N CYS A 110 -10.96 -14.05 26.35
CA CYS A 110 -11.99 -15.05 26.64
C CYS A 110 -11.96 -15.48 28.11
N PRO A 111 -12.09 -14.54 29.07
CA PRO A 111 -11.97 -14.86 30.49
C PRO A 111 -13.00 -15.92 30.87
N SER A 112 -12.60 -16.87 31.73
CA SER A 112 -13.49 -17.90 32.28
C SER A 112 -14.67 -17.32 33.06
N ASN A 113 -14.54 -16.06 33.51
CA ASN A 113 -15.63 -15.24 34.05
C ASN A 113 -15.88 -14.07 33.09
N ALA A 114 -16.97 -14.13 32.31
CA ALA A 114 -17.31 -13.20 31.22
C ALA A 114 -17.60 -11.74 31.64
N SER A 115 -17.45 -11.39 32.92
CA SER A 115 -17.98 -10.16 33.51
C SER A 115 -17.03 -8.95 33.47
N GLN A 116 -15.78 -9.07 33.00
CA GLN A 116 -14.76 -8.03 33.27
C GLN A 116 -14.08 -7.36 32.06
N HIS A 117 -14.33 -7.78 30.82
CA HIS A 117 -13.71 -7.12 29.65
C HIS A 117 -14.77 -6.69 28.62
N GLY A 118 -15.41 -5.55 28.89
CA GLY A 118 -16.26 -4.87 27.91
C GLY A 118 -15.43 -4.22 26.81
N PHE A 119 -15.89 -4.32 25.56
CA PHE A 119 -15.32 -3.62 24.43
C PHE A 119 -15.78 -2.15 24.44
N ASN A 120 -15.09 -1.29 25.18
CA ASN A 120 -15.51 0.11 25.34
C ASN A 120 -14.89 1.07 24.32
N MET A 121 -14.08 0.58 23.37
CA MET A 121 -13.61 1.44 22.28
C MET A 121 -14.74 1.65 21.28
N THR A 122 -15.01 2.94 21.02
CA THR A 122 -15.95 3.39 20.00
C THR A 122 -15.18 4.08 18.88
N VAL A 123 -15.60 3.82 17.64
CA VAL A 123 -15.10 4.53 16.46
C VAL A 123 -16.20 5.44 15.96
N GLU A 124 -15.93 6.74 16.01
CA GLU A 124 -16.86 7.77 15.54
C GLU A 124 -16.34 8.39 14.24
N THR A 125 -17.24 8.59 13.28
CA THR A 125 -16.92 9.37 12.08
C THR A 125 -16.78 10.85 12.42
N ALA A 126 -16.01 11.62 11.64
CA ALA A 126 -15.67 13.02 11.92
C ALA A 126 -16.87 13.97 12.17
N ASN A 127 -18.09 13.57 11.77
CA ASN A 127 -19.31 14.35 11.92
C ASN A 127 -20.32 13.73 12.93
N GLY A 128 -19.91 12.73 13.71
CA GLY A 128 -20.77 12.02 14.68
C GLY A 128 -21.94 11.23 14.08
N ASN A 129 -22.02 11.15 12.76
CA ASN A 129 -23.14 10.54 12.05
C ASN A 129 -23.18 9.00 12.17
N ARG A 130 -22.06 8.39 12.55
CA ARG A 130 -21.91 6.95 12.71
C ARG A 130 -20.93 6.68 13.85
N THR A 131 -21.41 5.96 14.85
CA THR A 131 -20.63 5.40 15.95
C THR A 131 -20.66 3.88 15.85
N ILE A 132 -19.48 3.27 15.83
CA ILE A 132 -19.30 1.83 15.88
C ILE A 132 -18.78 1.51 17.27
N SER A 133 -19.62 0.88 18.09
CA SER A 133 -19.24 0.40 19.41
C SER A 133 -18.68 -1.02 19.34
N ASN A 134 -18.06 -1.45 20.43
CA ASN A 134 -17.48 -2.77 20.58
C ASN A 134 -16.30 -3.07 19.63
N VAL A 135 -15.44 -2.09 19.40
CA VAL A 135 -14.22 -2.28 18.61
C VAL A 135 -13.10 -2.80 19.52
N ALA A 136 -12.35 -3.81 19.10
CA ALA A 136 -11.25 -4.36 19.88
C ALA A 136 -9.90 -3.68 19.55
N PHE A 137 -9.67 -3.48 18.25
CA PHE A 137 -8.51 -2.80 17.71
C PHE A 137 -8.84 -2.20 16.34
N LEU A 138 -7.96 -1.31 15.88
CA LEU A 138 -8.07 -0.59 14.63
C LEU A 138 -6.68 -0.49 13.98
N ILE A 139 -6.61 -0.83 12.70
CA ILE A 139 -5.40 -0.66 11.88
C ILE A 139 -5.71 0.34 10.77
N ILE A 140 -4.89 1.39 10.64
CA ILE A 140 -5.13 2.49 9.72
C ILE A 140 -3.86 2.83 8.94
N SER A 141 -4.00 3.14 7.65
CA SER A 141 -2.96 3.75 6.83
C SER A 141 -3.26 5.22 6.58
N SER A 142 -2.21 6.05 6.58
CA SER A 142 -2.30 7.47 6.22
C SER A 142 -2.51 7.72 4.72
N GLY A 143 -2.29 6.69 3.90
CA GLY A 143 -2.48 6.76 2.45
C GLY A 143 -1.66 7.86 1.76
N PRO A 144 -2.10 8.35 0.58
CA PRO A 144 -1.34 9.29 -0.22
C PRO A 144 -1.24 10.71 0.38
N ASN A 145 -2.15 11.07 1.30
CA ASN A 145 -2.22 12.41 1.89
C ASN A 145 -1.38 12.54 3.17
N TYR A 146 -0.84 11.42 3.68
CA TYR A 146 -0.02 11.33 4.90
C TYR A 146 -0.62 11.93 6.17
N ASN A 147 -1.87 12.40 6.11
CA ASN A 147 -2.58 13.05 7.19
C ASN A 147 -3.65 12.10 7.71
N LEU A 148 -3.45 11.61 8.93
CA LEU A 148 -4.46 10.82 9.63
C LEU A 148 -5.34 11.79 10.42
N GLN A 149 -6.54 12.07 9.92
CA GLN A 149 -7.51 12.95 10.60
C GLN A 149 -8.32 12.20 11.68
N THR A 150 -7.71 11.20 12.29
CA THR A 150 -8.31 10.42 13.38
C THR A 150 -7.76 10.95 14.70
N SER A 151 -8.64 11.44 15.57
CA SER A 151 -8.29 11.73 16.96
C SER A 151 -8.41 10.45 17.79
N PHE A 152 -7.51 10.27 18.74
CA PHE A 152 -7.57 9.15 19.70
C PHE A 152 -7.89 9.75 21.07
N GLY A 153 -9.08 9.44 21.58
CA GLY A 153 -9.47 9.72 22.97
C GLY A 153 -9.34 8.46 23.80
N ASN A 154 -8.88 8.63 25.05
CA ASN A 154 -8.93 7.57 26.07
C ASN A 154 -10.28 7.59 26.78
#